data_AF-A0A399ZRP0-F1
#
_entry.id   AF-A0A399ZRP0-F1
#
_cell.length_a   1.000
_cell.length_b   1.000
_cell.length_c   1.000
_cell.angle_alpha   90.00
_cell.angle_beta   90.00
_cell.angle_gamma   90.00
#
_symmetry.space_group_name_H-M   'P 1'
#
loop_
_entity.id
_entity.type
_entity.pdbx_description
1 polymer ?
#
loop_
_entity_poly.entity_id
_entity_poly.type
_entity_poly.pdbx_seq_one_letter_code
_entity_poly.pdbx_strand_id
1 'polypeptide(L)'
;MSHIPRYMRALGWIAFGLMWIPFCTMFFFMSKQGASEAPFEDLTSPFTISFALMFVMMFIAMGLLFGSSVVSWLLKRFALSRGERMTARIVNIKPTGTTVNRYYDEIHFDLELNYMGETLQLGTEKLLPRFGAPNYQVGMSVNVMYEPTMKVISMLD
;
A
#
# COMPACT_ATOMS: atom_id res chain seq x y z
N MET A 1 -11.26 -3.23 -4.85
CA MET A 1 -10.33 -2.73 -3.81
C MET A 1 -10.73 -1.31 -3.45
N SER A 2 -10.86 -1.00 -2.16
CA SER A 2 -10.87 0.41 -1.74
C SER A 2 -9.60 1.07 -2.28
N HIS A 3 -9.70 2.24 -2.88
CA HIS A 3 -8.53 2.93 -3.44
C HIS A 3 -7.55 3.42 -2.36
N ILE A 4 -7.91 3.23 -1.08
CA ILE A 4 -7.24 3.74 0.11
C ILE A 4 -5.77 3.30 0.19
N PRO A 5 -5.41 1.99 0.09
CA PRO A 5 -4.01 1.59 0.21
C PRO A 5 -3.14 2.14 -0.92
N ARG A 6 -3.72 2.28 -2.12
CA ARG A 6 -3.03 2.85 -3.28
C ARG A 6 -2.74 4.34 -3.09
N TYR A 7 -3.72 5.10 -2.61
CA TYR A 7 -3.52 6.51 -2.27
C TYR A 7 -2.55 6.71 -1.11
N MET A 8 -2.63 5.88 -0.06
CA MET A 8 -1.66 5.93 1.05
C MET A 8 -0.24 5.68 0.56
N ARG A 9 -0.04 4.70 -0.33
CA ARG A 9 1.29 4.41 -0.89
C ARG A 9 1.78 5.54 -1.78
N ALA A 10 0.92 6.12 -2.61
CA ALA A 10 1.27 7.28 -3.45
C ALA A 10 1.64 8.50 -2.59
N LEU A 11 0.84 8.82 -1.57
CA LEU A 11 1.12 9.90 -0.62
C LEU A 11 2.40 9.62 0.18
N GLY A 12 2.66 8.37 0.55
CA GLY A 12 3.88 7.95 1.21
C GLY A 12 5.12 8.21 0.35
N TRP A 13 5.06 7.91 -0.96
CA TRP A 13 6.13 8.23 -1.89
C TRP A 13 6.32 9.73 -2.11
N ILE A 14 5.23 10.50 -2.16
CA ILE A 14 5.30 11.97 -2.25
C ILE A 14 5.95 12.54 -0.99
N ALA A 15 5.51 12.11 0.19
CA ALA A 15 6.10 12.53 1.47
C ALA A 15 7.57 12.14 1.58
N PHE A 16 7.93 10.94 1.13
CA PHE A 16 9.32 10.48 1.07
C PHE A 16 10.16 11.35 0.12
N GLY A 17 9.63 11.71 -1.05
CA GLY A 17 10.28 12.64 -1.97
C GLY A 17 10.45 14.04 -1.37
N LEU A 18 9.40 14.57 -0.72
CA LEU A 18 9.43 15.87 -0.06
C LEU A 18 10.40 15.91 1.13
N MET A 19 10.63 14.79 1.82
CA MET A 19 11.61 14.67 2.90
C MET A 19 13.04 15.04 2.46
N TRP A 20 13.37 14.89 1.18
CA TRP A 20 14.68 15.28 0.66
C TRP A 20 14.92 16.79 0.70
N ILE A 21 13.86 17.61 0.68
CA ILE A 21 13.99 19.07 0.76
C ILE A 21 14.63 19.48 2.10
N PRO A 22 14.04 19.16 3.28
CA PRO A 22 14.66 19.48 4.56
C PRO A 22 16.00 18.77 4.77
N PHE A 23 16.20 17.59 4.20
CA PHE A 23 17.49 16.91 4.23
C PHE A 23 18.57 17.72 3.51
N CYS A 24 18.32 18.18 2.28
CA CYS A 24 19.26 19.00 1.53
C CYS A 24 19.50 20.37 2.20
N THR A 25 18.47 21.00 2.76
CA THR A 25 18.64 22.28 3.47
C THR A 25 19.48 22.11 4.74
N MET A 26 19.37 20.98 5.45
CA MET A 26 20.22 20.66 6.59
C MET A 26 21.71 20.68 6.20
N PHE A 27 22.11 20.04 5.09
CA PHE A 27 23.51 20.09 4.62
C PHE A 27 23.94 21.49 4.20
N PHE A 28 23.05 22.23 3.54
CA PHE A 28 23.34 23.61 3.14
C PHE A 28 23.60 24.50 4.37
N PHE A 29 22.75 24.44 5.39
CA PHE A 29 22.93 25.23 6.61
C PHE A 29 24.12 24.74 7.44
N MET A 30 24.35 23.43 7.51
CA MET A 30 25.53 22.86 8.16
C MET A 30 26.83 23.34 7.51
N SER A 31 26.85 23.53 6.18
CA SER A 31 28.02 24.08 5.48
C SER A 31 28.28 25.56 5.78
N LYS A 32 27.25 26.30 6.20
CA LYS A 32 27.34 27.73 6.55
C LYS A 32 27.54 27.98 8.03
N GLN A 33 27.05 27.05 8.86
CA GLN A 33 27.19 27.07 10.30
C GLN A 33 28.61 26.60 10.62
N GLY A 34 29.51 27.57 10.83
CA GLY A 34 30.92 27.30 11.13
C GLY A 34 31.07 26.42 12.37
N ALA A 35 32.24 25.78 12.52
CA ALA A 35 32.52 24.75 13.54
C ALA A 35 32.38 25.16 15.02
N SER A 36 31.98 26.40 15.32
CA SER A 36 31.93 26.96 16.68
C SER A 36 30.56 26.91 17.35
N GLU A 37 29.46 26.66 16.62
CA GLU A 37 28.12 26.59 17.20
C GLU A 37 27.75 25.14 17.49
N ALA A 38 27.32 24.85 18.72
CA ALA A 38 26.86 23.51 19.06
C ALA A 38 25.53 23.23 18.34
N PRO A 39 25.38 22.07 17.67
CA PRO A 39 24.11 21.72 17.06
C PRO A 39 23.03 21.65 18.16
N PHE A 40 21.85 22.22 17.86
CA PHE A 40 20.66 22.27 18.72
C PHE A 40 20.68 23.27 19.90
N GLU A 41 21.68 24.14 20.00
CA GLU A 41 21.68 25.20 21.03
C GLU A 41 20.58 26.25 20.78
N ASP A 42 20.36 26.60 19.51
CA ASP A 42 19.23 27.43 19.07
C ASP A 42 18.15 26.59 18.37
N LEU A 43 16.99 26.48 19.03
CA LEU A 43 15.80 25.81 18.52
C LEU A 43 15.18 26.51 17.30
N THR A 44 15.43 27.81 17.13
CA THR A 44 14.96 28.61 16.00
C THR A 44 15.94 28.65 14.84
N SER A 45 17.13 28.03 15.00
CA SER A 45 18.09 27.96 13.91
C SER A 45 17.52 27.21 12.70
N PRO A 46 17.83 27.65 11.47
CA PRO A 46 17.38 26.98 10.25
C PRO A 46 17.79 25.50 10.16
N PHE A 47 18.91 25.13 10.79
CA PHE A 47 19.37 23.75 10.91
C PHE A 47 18.42 22.91 11.78
N THR A 48 18.11 23.35 13.00
CA THR A 48 17.21 22.61 13.92
C THR A 48 15.81 22.45 13.33
N ILE A 49 15.29 23.49 12.67
CA ILE A 49 13.99 23.44 11.99
C ILE A 49 14.01 22.41 10.84
N SER A 50 15.06 22.44 10.01
CA SER A 50 15.21 21.48 8.90
C SER A 50 15.31 20.05 9.41
N PHE A 51 16.09 19.82 10.48
CA PHE A 51 16.23 18.51 11.10
C PHE A 51 14.90 17.99 11.66
N ALA A 52 14.16 18.82 12.40
CA ALA A 52 12.86 18.45 12.95
C ALA A 52 11.85 18.13 11.84
N LEU A 53 11.80 18.95 10.78
CA LEU A 53 10.90 18.74 9.65
C LEU A 53 11.23 17.44 8.90
N MET A 54 12.51 17.15 8.68
CA MET A 54 12.97 15.89 8.10
C MET A 54 12.48 14.70 8.93
N PHE A 55 12.65 14.75 10.25
CA PHE A 55 12.23 13.67 11.15
C PHE A 55 10.72 13.45 11.13
N VAL A 56 9.93 14.53 11.16
CA VAL A 56 8.46 14.44 11.07
C VAL A 56 8.04 13.85 9.72
N MET A 57 8.62 14.33 8.61
CA MET A 57 8.32 13.78 7.28
C MET A 57 8.74 12.32 7.15
N MET A 58 9.86 11.92 7.75
CA MET A 58 10.31 10.52 7.78
C MET A 58 9.25 9.63 8.45
N PHE A 59 8.77 10.01 9.62
CA PHE A 59 7.74 9.22 10.31
C PHE A 59 6.42 9.16 9.55
N ILE A 60 6.00 10.26 8.92
CA ILE A 60 4.80 10.28 8.07
C ILE A 60 4.97 9.37 6.86
N ALA A 61 6.11 9.47 6.15
CA ALA A 61 6.41 8.65 4.98
C ALA A 61 6.44 7.16 5.36
N MET A 62 7.11 6.83 6.47
CA MET A 62 7.17 5.47 6.99
C MET A 62 5.77 4.96 7.36
N GLY A 63 4.99 5.76 8.10
CA GLY A 63 3.62 5.43 8.47
C GLY A 63 2.72 5.19 7.27
N LEU A 64 2.83 5.99 6.21
CA LEU A 64 2.02 5.84 4.99
C LEU A 64 2.46 4.64 4.14
N LEU A 65 3.76 4.45 3.93
CA LEU A 65 4.29 3.36 3.12
C LEU A 65 4.01 2.00 3.77
N PHE A 66 4.37 1.84 5.04
CA PHE A 66 4.16 0.57 5.75
C PHE A 66 2.70 0.41 6.23
N GLY A 67 2.03 1.50 6.61
CA GLY A 67 0.63 1.47 7.01
C GLY A 67 -0.30 1.02 5.90
N SER A 68 0.03 1.31 4.62
CA SER A 68 -0.75 0.80 3.48
C SER A 68 -0.88 -0.73 3.48
N SER A 69 0.18 -1.44 3.87
CA SER A 69 0.19 -2.91 3.94
C SER A 69 -0.66 -3.41 5.10
N VAL A 70 -0.59 -2.75 6.26
CA VAL A 70 -1.40 -3.08 7.44
C VAL A 70 -2.89 -2.86 7.15
N VAL A 71 -3.23 -1.75 6.50
CA VAL A 71 -4.61 -1.44 6.11
C VAL A 71 -5.13 -2.47 5.10
N SER A 72 -4.36 -2.83 4.07
CA SER A 72 -4.75 -3.90 3.13
C SER A 72 -5.01 -5.23 3.85
N TRP A 73 -4.16 -5.61 4.80
CA TRP A 73 -4.33 -6.81 5.60
C TRP A 73 -5.59 -6.78 6.48
N LEU A 74 -5.86 -5.64 7.13
CA LEU A 74 -7.07 -5.43 7.93
C LEU A 74 -8.33 -5.52 7.07
N LEU A 75 -8.36 -4.85 5.92
CA LEU A 75 -9.48 -4.90 4.97
C LEU A 75 -9.74 -6.34 4.50
N LYS A 76 -8.67 -7.11 4.24
CA LYS A 76 -8.80 -8.53 3.88
C LYS A 76 -9.42 -9.36 5.02
N ARG A 77 -9.02 -9.13 6.27
CA ARG A 77 -9.65 -9.79 7.44
C ARG A 77 -11.11 -9.37 7.62
N PHE A 78 -11.45 -8.11 7.40
CA PHE A 78 -12.82 -7.65 7.44
C PHE A 78 -13.68 -8.32 6.38
N ALA A 79 -13.21 -8.37 5.13
CA ALA A 79 -13.90 -9.08 4.05
C ALA A 79 -14.11 -10.57 4.38
N LEU A 80 -13.12 -11.24 4.96
CA LEU A 80 -13.25 -12.66 5.33
C LEU A 80 -14.20 -12.92 6.51
N SER A 81 -14.34 -11.96 7.44
CA SER A 81 -15.13 -12.15 8.66
C SER A 81 -16.58 -11.67 8.54
N ARG A 82 -16.83 -10.63 7.73
CA ARG A 82 -18.13 -9.98 7.57
C ARG A 82 -18.68 -10.04 6.15
N GLY A 83 -17.92 -10.58 5.21
CA GLY A 83 -18.33 -10.68 3.82
C GLY A 83 -19.38 -11.76 3.59
N GLU A 84 -20.12 -11.59 2.50
CA GLU A 84 -21.04 -12.58 1.96
C GLU A 84 -20.31 -13.45 0.94
N ARG A 85 -20.57 -14.76 0.98
CA ARG A 85 -20.00 -15.70 0.01
C ARG A 85 -20.69 -15.54 -1.32
N MET A 86 -19.93 -15.22 -2.35
CA MET A 86 -20.43 -15.09 -3.71
C MET A 86 -19.45 -15.69 -4.72
N THR A 87 -19.88 -15.73 -5.98
CA THR A 87 -19.02 -16.08 -7.11
C THR A 87 -18.67 -14.82 -7.89
N ALA A 88 -17.40 -14.69 -8.25
CA ALA A 88 -16.92 -13.62 -9.11
C ALA A 88 -16.16 -14.20 -10.30
N ARG A 89 -16.22 -13.53 -11.44
CA ARG A 89 -15.53 -13.92 -12.66
C ARG A 89 -14.20 -13.21 -12.75
N ILE A 90 -13.13 -13.93 -13.06
CA ILE A 90 -11.82 -13.32 -13.34
C ILE A 90 -11.88 -12.60 -14.68
N VAL A 91 -11.67 -11.29 -14.70
CA VAL A 91 -11.62 -10.47 -15.91
C VAL A 91 -10.18 -10.26 -16.36
N ASN A 92 -9.26 -10.11 -15.42
CA ASN A 92 -7.85 -9.89 -15.73
C ASN A 92 -6.95 -10.45 -14.63
N ILE A 93 -5.73 -10.81 -15.02
CA ILE A 93 -4.70 -11.34 -14.13
C ILE A 93 -3.43 -10.56 -14.43
N LYS A 94 -2.90 -9.87 -13.41
CA LYS A 94 -1.68 -9.06 -13.51
C LYS A 94 -0.65 -9.54 -12.50
N PRO A 95 0.58 -9.87 -12.92
CA PRO A 95 1.65 -10.14 -11.97
C PRO A 95 2.00 -8.85 -11.22
N THR A 96 2.13 -8.90 -9.89
CA THR A 96 2.61 -7.73 -9.12
C THR A 96 4.14 -7.64 -9.11
N GLY A 97 4.83 -8.73 -9.48
CA GLY A 97 6.29 -8.83 -9.43
C GLY A 97 6.83 -9.15 -8.03
N THR A 98 5.98 -9.24 -7.01
CA THR A 98 6.38 -9.65 -5.66
C THR A 98 6.47 -11.17 -5.58
N THR A 99 7.61 -11.68 -5.10
CA THR A 99 7.80 -13.12 -4.86
C THR A 99 8.12 -13.38 -3.40
N VAL A 100 7.50 -14.38 -2.78
CA VAL A 100 7.78 -14.82 -1.41
C VAL A 100 8.46 -16.18 -1.45
N ASN A 101 9.66 -16.25 -0.86
CA ASN A 101 10.45 -17.48 -0.73
C ASN A 101 10.75 -18.20 -2.07
N ARG A 102 10.72 -17.49 -3.22
CA ARG A 102 10.89 -18.04 -4.60
C ARG A 102 9.87 -19.11 -5.03
N TYR A 103 9.00 -19.55 -4.13
CA TYR A 103 7.97 -20.56 -4.37
C TYR A 103 6.58 -19.95 -4.57
N TYR A 104 6.34 -18.74 -4.08
CA TYR A 104 5.06 -18.06 -4.18
C TYR A 104 5.21 -16.75 -4.95
N ASP A 105 4.34 -16.55 -5.93
CA ASP A 105 4.23 -15.30 -6.66
C ASP A 105 2.91 -14.61 -6.22
N GLU A 106 2.98 -13.32 -5.96
CA GLU A 106 1.79 -12.51 -5.70
C GLU A 106 1.18 -12.08 -7.05
N ILE A 107 -0.12 -12.32 -7.18
CA ILE A 107 -0.87 -12.05 -8.40
C ILE A 107 -2.08 -11.18 -8.05
N HIS A 108 -2.28 -10.14 -8.86
CA HIS A 108 -3.44 -9.27 -8.80
C HIS A 108 -4.52 -9.76 -9.76
N PHE A 109 -5.72 -10.01 -9.25
CA PHE A 109 -6.87 -10.46 -10.00
C PHE A 109 -7.91 -9.35 -10.06
N ASP A 110 -8.27 -8.93 -11.28
CA ASP A 110 -9.45 -8.09 -11.49
C ASP A 110 -10.68 -9.01 -11.61
N LEU A 111 -11.65 -8.83 -10.72
CA LEU A 111 -12.84 -9.67 -10.61
C LEU A 111 -14.08 -8.86 -10.96
N GLU A 112 -15.01 -9.49 -11.66
CA GLU A 112 -16.35 -8.97 -11.90
C GLU A 112 -17.35 -9.80 -11.11
N LEU A 113 -18.10 -9.14 -10.24
CA LEU A 113 -19.14 -9.76 -9.43
C LEU A 113 -20.48 -9.08 -9.75
N ASN A 114 -21.56 -9.85 -9.74
CA ASN A 114 -22.91 -9.30 -9.82
C ASN A 114 -23.49 -9.24 -8.40
N TYR A 115 -23.77 -8.03 -7.90
CA TYR A 115 -24.38 -7.82 -6.59
C TYR A 115 -25.63 -6.97 -6.75
N MET A 116 -26.77 -7.50 -6.33
CA MET A 116 -28.07 -6.82 -6.39
C MET A 116 -28.43 -6.26 -7.79
N GLY A 117 -27.99 -6.93 -8.86
CA GLY A 117 -28.28 -6.53 -10.25
C GLY A 117 -27.26 -5.56 -10.86
N GLU A 118 -26.26 -5.11 -10.10
CA GLU A 118 -25.15 -4.30 -10.60
C GLU A 118 -23.89 -5.16 -10.78
N THR A 119 -23.18 -4.97 -11.90
CA THR A 119 -21.86 -5.56 -12.12
C THR A 119 -20.79 -4.65 -11.53
N LEU A 120 -20.10 -5.13 -10.51
CA LEU A 120 -19.00 -4.44 -9.84
C LEU A 120 -17.68 -5.07 -10.25
N GLN A 121 -16.73 -4.23 -10.67
CA GLN A 121 -15.35 -4.65 -10.94
C GLN A 121 -14.46 -4.31 -9.75
N LEU A 122 -13.85 -5.33 -9.15
CA LEU A 122 -13.02 -5.20 -7.95
C LEU A 122 -11.73 -6.03 -8.11
N GLY A 123 -10.59 -5.39 -7.82
CA GLY A 123 -9.31 -6.09 -7.72
C GLY A 123 -9.09 -6.77 -6.37
N THR A 124 -8.37 -7.89 -6.36
CA THR A 124 -7.84 -8.56 -5.15
C THR A 124 -6.44 -9.13 -5.38
N GLU A 125 -5.66 -9.26 -4.32
CA GLU A 125 -4.28 -9.78 -4.37
C GLU A 125 -4.18 -11.10 -3.60
N LYS A 126 -3.55 -12.09 -4.24
CA LYS A 126 -3.38 -13.42 -3.68
C LYS A 126 -1.97 -13.94 -3.96
N LEU A 127 -1.35 -14.49 -2.93
CA LEU A 127 -0.12 -15.27 -3.02
C LEU A 127 -0.47 -16.67 -3.50
N LEU A 128 0.11 -17.07 -4.63
CA LEU A 128 -0.11 -18.37 -5.24
C LEU A 128 1.21 -19.12 -5.38
N PRO A 129 1.23 -20.44 -5.16
CA PRO A 129 2.41 -21.24 -5.49
C PRO A 129 2.69 -21.11 -6.99
N ARG A 130 3.96 -20.93 -7.37
CA ARG A 130 4.39 -20.82 -8.77
C ARG A 130 3.89 -21.96 -9.66
N PHE A 131 3.86 -23.17 -9.11
CA PHE A 131 3.40 -24.37 -9.80
C PHE A 131 1.86 -24.50 -9.83
N GLY A 132 1.13 -23.76 -8.99
CA GLY A 132 -0.34 -23.74 -8.91
C GLY A 132 -1.00 -22.55 -9.63
N ALA A 133 -0.21 -21.53 -10.01
CA ALA A 133 -0.66 -20.38 -10.81
C ALA A 133 -1.39 -20.72 -12.13
N PRO A 134 -1.08 -21.82 -12.86
CA PRO A 134 -1.77 -22.16 -14.11
C PRO A 134 -3.27 -22.48 -13.95
N ASN A 135 -3.75 -22.70 -12.73
CA ASN A 135 -5.14 -23.08 -12.47
C ASN A 135 -6.13 -21.92 -12.53
N TYR A 136 -5.66 -20.67 -12.59
CA TYR A 136 -6.52 -19.49 -12.69
C TYR A 136 -6.44 -18.90 -14.10
N GLN A 137 -7.57 -18.90 -14.79
CA GLN A 137 -7.69 -18.34 -16.14
C GLN A 137 -8.70 -17.20 -16.17
N VAL A 138 -8.47 -16.24 -17.06
CA VAL A 138 -9.45 -15.20 -17.37
C VAL A 138 -10.74 -15.88 -17.87
N GLY A 139 -11.86 -15.46 -17.31
CA GLY A 139 -13.19 -15.99 -17.60
C GLY A 139 -13.68 -17.02 -16.59
N MET A 140 -12.83 -17.58 -15.74
CA MET A 140 -13.23 -18.53 -14.69
C MET A 140 -14.01 -17.85 -13.58
N SER A 141 -15.00 -18.57 -13.02
CA SER A 141 -15.70 -18.20 -11.81
C SER A 141 -14.98 -18.75 -10.59
N VAL A 142 -14.75 -17.90 -9.59
CA VAL A 142 -14.06 -18.24 -8.34
C VAL A 142 -14.89 -17.81 -7.14
N ASN A 143 -14.72 -18.53 -6.02
CA ASN A 143 -15.43 -18.23 -4.78
C ASN A 143 -14.74 -17.10 -4.04
N VAL A 144 -15.55 -16.10 -3.65
CA VAL A 144 -15.07 -14.88 -3.02
C VAL A 144 -15.94 -14.52 -1.82
N MET A 145 -15.35 -13.82 -0.87
CA MET A 145 -16.07 -13.04 0.13
C MET A 145 -16.13 -11.59 -0.32
N TYR A 146 -17.33 -11.03 -0.39
CA TYR A 146 -17.57 -9.64 -0.71
C TYR A 146 -18.17 -8.91 0.50
N GLU A 147 -17.57 -7.79 0.91
CA GLU A 147 -18.13 -6.91 1.92
C GLU A 147 -18.67 -5.62 1.25
N PRO A 148 -19.99 -5.39 1.25
CA PRO A 148 -20.60 -4.27 0.52
C PRO A 148 -20.28 -2.90 1.12
N THR A 149 -20.07 -2.80 2.44
CA THR A 149 -19.82 -1.52 3.12
C THR A 149 -18.48 -0.90 2.73
N MET A 150 -17.41 -1.70 2.69
CA MET A 150 -16.06 -1.23 2.35
C MET A 150 -15.67 -1.50 0.88
N LYS A 151 -16.54 -2.16 0.11
CA LYS A 151 -16.30 -2.59 -1.28
C LYS A 151 -15.00 -3.42 -1.42
N VAL A 152 -14.81 -4.34 -0.49
CA VAL A 152 -13.63 -5.21 -0.42
C VAL A 152 -14.02 -6.61 -0.85
N ILE A 153 -13.12 -7.27 -1.58
CA ILE A 153 -13.29 -8.64 -2.05
C ILE A 153 -12.04 -9.46 -1.72
N SER A 154 -12.24 -10.68 -1.22
CA SER A 154 -11.16 -11.64 -0.97
C SER A 154 -11.52 -12.98 -1.60
N MET A 155 -10.60 -13.57 -2.35
CA MET A 155 -10.74 -14.98 -2.79
C MET A 155 -10.66 -15.92 -1.59
N LEU A 156 -11.43 -17.00 -1.63
CA LEU A 156 -11.49 -18.04 -0.61
C LEU A 156 -10.67 -19.29 -0.94
N ASP A 157 -10.41 -19.53 -2.23
CA ASP A 157 -9.59 -20.65 -2.71
C ASP A 157 -8.11 -20.45 -2.36
#